data_AF-A0A660ZX27-F1
#
_entry.id   AF-A0A660ZX27-F1
#
_cell.length_a   1.000
_cell.length_b   1.000
_cell.length_c   1.000
_cell.angle_alpha   90.00
_cell.angle_beta   90.00
_cell.angle_gamma   90.00
#
_symmetry.space_group_name_H-M   'P 1'
#
loop_
_entity.id
_entity.type
_entity.pdbx_description
1 polymer ?
#
loop_
_entity_poly.entity_id
_entity_poly.type
_entity_poly.pdbx_seq_one_letter_code
_entity_poly.pdbx_strand_id
1 'polypeptide(L)'
;MRQSGMVICCSAMLALILGGCGLSASVSEETDPYSGEESYSREVSFASKDNFERAQELEMARDFDGAIAIYSNIYRNHADDEVKARALLGWAHAEHSPFNPDRDADAAKTRLRMIVEDYPDTEAAAEAATELDSPGA
;
A
#
# COMPACT_ATOMS: atom_id res chain seq x y z
N MET A 1 -32.69 -31.95 -30.50
CA MET A 1 -32.71 -32.88 -29.35
C MET A 1 -31.92 -32.19 -28.23
N ARG A 2 -32.59 -31.60 -27.23
CA ARG A 2 -32.72 -32.10 -25.82
C ARG A 2 -31.33 -32.22 -25.15
N GLN A 3 -30.94 -31.52 -24.08
CA GLN A 3 -31.52 -31.20 -22.75
C GLN A 3 -30.70 -29.99 -22.20
N SER A 4 -31.20 -28.93 -21.56
CA SER A 4 -31.97 -28.78 -20.30
C SER A 4 -31.29 -29.34 -19.05
N GLY A 5 -30.92 -28.46 -18.11
CA GLY A 5 -30.42 -28.84 -16.78
C GLY A 5 -30.18 -27.66 -15.84
N MET A 6 -31.21 -26.85 -15.58
CA MET A 6 -31.30 -25.95 -14.43
C MET A 6 -31.82 -26.75 -13.23
N VAL A 7 -31.45 -26.35 -12.00
CA VAL A 7 -32.26 -26.33 -10.74
C VAL A 7 -31.54 -26.90 -9.48
N ILE A 8 -31.20 -25.95 -8.58
CA ILE A 8 -31.52 -25.83 -7.13
C ILE A 8 -31.20 -26.98 -6.16
N CYS A 9 -30.70 -26.60 -4.97
CA CYS A 9 -30.97 -27.11 -3.59
C CYS A 9 -29.63 -27.30 -2.84
N CYS A 10 -29.49 -27.02 -1.54
CA CYS A 10 -30.43 -26.64 -0.51
C CYS A 10 -29.64 -26.02 0.64
N SER A 11 -30.26 -25.06 1.30
CA SER A 11 -29.89 -24.51 2.61
C SER A 11 -29.81 -25.61 3.67
N ALA A 12 -28.83 -25.52 4.56
CA ALA A 12 -28.87 -26.18 5.85
C ALA A 12 -28.66 -25.13 6.96
N MET A 13 -29.80 -24.73 7.52
CA MET A 13 -29.97 -24.08 8.82
C MET A 13 -29.73 -25.08 9.97
N LEU A 14 -29.63 -24.53 11.19
CA LEU A 14 -29.68 -25.14 12.53
C LEU A 14 -28.34 -25.71 13.06
N ALA A 15 -27.95 -25.52 14.33
CA ALA A 15 -28.78 -25.37 15.53
C ALA A 15 -28.13 -24.54 16.66
N LEU A 16 -29.01 -23.83 17.38
CA LEU A 16 -28.88 -23.26 18.72
C LEU A 16 -28.80 -24.35 19.80
N ILE A 17 -27.89 -24.23 20.77
CA ILE A 17 -28.02 -24.74 22.15
C ILE A 17 -27.22 -23.77 23.07
N LEU A 18 -27.83 -22.78 23.74
CA LEU A 18 -28.49 -22.81 25.06
C LEU A 18 -27.62 -23.31 26.24
N GLY A 19 -27.32 -22.39 27.16
CA GLY A 19 -26.83 -22.62 28.53
C GLY A 19 -25.91 -21.47 28.94
N GLY A 20 -26.17 -20.64 29.93
CA GLY A 20 -27.09 -20.70 31.07
C GLY A 20 -26.35 -20.15 32.29
N CYS A 21 -27.11 -19.55 33.21
CA CYS A 21 -26.72 -19.05 34.54
C CYS A 21 -26.04 -17.68 34.62
N GLY A 22 -26.71 -16.80 35.36
CA GLY A 22 -26.32 -15.40 35.53
C GLY A 22 -25.32 -15.15 36.65
N LEU A 23 -24.96 -13.89 36.77
CA LEU A 23 -24.52 -13.29 38.02
C LEU A 23 -24.79 -11.79 37.95
N SER A 24 -25.50 -11.29 38.95
CA SER A 24 -25.75 -9.88 39.20
C SER A 24 -24.50 -9.27 39.84
N ALA A 25 -23.96 -8.17 39.31
CA ALA A 25 -23.04 -7.30 40.02
C ALA A 25 -23.05 -5.88 39.41
N SER A 26 -23.59 -4.96 40.19
CA SER A 26 -23.17 -3.55 40.39
C SER A 26 -22.49 -2.76 39.25
N VAL A 27 -23.13 -1.63 38.96
CA VAL A 27 -22.59 -0.36 38.43
C VAL A 27 -21.10 -0.12 38.75
N SER A 28 -20.35 0.18 37.70
CA SER A 28 -19.37 1.28 37.71
C SER A 28 -19.32 1.84 36.29
N GLU A 29 -19.76 3.09 36.16
CA GLU A 29 -19.37 3.99 35.07
C GLU A 29 -17.84 4.09 35.08
N GLU A 30 -17.18 3.29 34.26
CA GLU A 30 -15.82 3.58 33.84
C GLU A 30 -15.94 4.39 32.57
N THR A 31 -15.88 5.70 32.73
CA THR A 31 -15.73 6.68 31.67
C THR A 31 -14.40 6.38 30.99
N ASP A 32 -14.45 5.78 29.79
CA ASP A 32 -13.26 5.51 28.98
C ASP A 32 -12.57 6.86 28.65
N PRO A 33 -11.35 7.12 29.16
CA PRO A 33 -10.63 8.36 28.90
C PRO A 33 -10.03 8.43 27.49
N TYR A 34 -10.24 7.43 26.63
CA TYR A 34 -9.84 7.44 25.23
C TYR A 34 -10.97 7.81 24.26
N SER A 35 -11.91 8.64 24.71
CA SER A 35 -12.84 9.41 23.84
C SER A 35 -12.17 10.64 23.19
N GLY A 36 -10.87 10.51 22.89
CA GLY A 36 -10.12 11.50 22.12
C GLY A 36 -10.38 11.29 20.64
N GLU A 37 -11.40 11.97 20.13
CA GLU A 37 -11.62 12.20 18.72
C GLU A 37 -10.43 12.98 18.12
N GLU A 38 -9.36 12.28 17.79
CA GLU A 38 -8.41 12.76 16.79
C GLU A 38 -8.83 12.12 15.47
N SER A 39 -9.49 12.94 14.66
CA SER A 39 -9.80 12.69 13.26
C SER A 39 -8.50 12.39 12.50
N TYR A 40 -8.05 11.14 12.56
CA TYR A 40 -6.93 10.61 11.78
C TYR A 40 -7.41 10.22 10.39
N SER A 41 -8.18 11.09 9.75
CA SER A 41 -8.55 10.98 8.35
C SER A 41 -7.60 11.81 7.51
N ARG A 42 -6.29 11.54 7.63
CA ARG A 42 -5.45 11.62 6.44
C ARG A 42 -5.78 10.34 5.69
N GLU A 43 -6.74 10.42 4.77
CA GLU A 43 -7.10 9.33 3.87
C GLU A 43 -5.92 9.05 2.94
N VAL A 44 -4.86 8.47 3.48
CA VAL A 44 -3.95 7.67 2.68
C VAL A 44 -4.80 6.51 2.23
N SER A 45 -5.20 6.51 0.95
CA SER A 45 -6.08 5.49 0.42
C SER A 45 -5.54 4.12 0.84
N PHE A 46 -6.37 3.30 1.48
CA PHE A 46 -5.98 1.96 1.95
C PHE A 46 -5.38 1.13 0.80
N ALA A 47 -5.85 1.39 -0.43
CA ALA A 47 -5.34 0.79 -1.66
C ALA A 47 -3.90 1.20 -1.99
N SER A 48 -3.48 2.45 -1.73
CA SER A 48 -2.11 2.89 -2.00
C SER A 48 -1.13 2.24 -1.04
N LYS A 49 -1.50 2.15 0.24
CA LYS A 49 -0.68 1.46 1.26
C LYS A 49 -0.49 -0.02 0.91
N ASP A 50 -1.58 -0.71 0.55
CA ASP A 50 -1.54 -2.11 0.11
C ASP A 50 -0.66 -2.29 -1.13
N ASN A 51 -0.75 -1.38 -2.11
CA ASN A 51 0.11 -1.44 -3.29
C ASN A 51 1.60 -1.18 -2.97
N PHE A 52 1.93 -0.26 -2.07
CA PHE A 52 3.32 -0.05 -1.66
C PHE A 52 3.93 -1.26 -0.97
N GLU A 53 3.18 -1.86 -0.03
CA GLU A 53 3.59 -3.10 0.64
C GLU A 53 3.80 -4.22 -0.39
N ARG A 54 2.86 -4.36 -1.33
CA ARG A 54 2.96 -5.35 -2.41
C ARG A 54 4.16 -5.14 -3.32
N ALA A 55 4.47 -3.90 -3.70
CA ALA A 55 5.64 -3.61 -4.52
C ALA A 55 6.94 -3.99 -3.80
N GLN A 56 7.06 -3.68 -2.50
CA GLN A 56 8.21 -4.06 -1.69
C GLN A 56 8.36 -5.58 -1.56
N GLU A 57 7.25 -6.31 -1.40
CA GLU A 57 7.28 -7.78 -1.42
C GLU A 57 7.83 -8.33 -2.73
N LEU A 58 7.47 -7.72 -3.87
CA LEU A 58 7.97 -8.13 -5.18
C LEU A 58 9.47 -7.84 -5.32
N GLU A 59 9.97 -6.70 -4.82
CA GLU A 59 11.40 -6.43 -4.77
C GLU A 59 12.17 -7.46 -3.93
N MET A 60 11.62 -7.84 -2.77
CA MET A 60 12.19 -8.90 -1.92
C MET A 60 12.18 -10.26 -2.64
N ALA A 61 11.14 -10.53 -3.43
CA ALA A 61 11.02 -11.72 -4.27
C ALA A 61 11.86 -11.65 -5.57
N ARG A 62 12.58 -10.53 -5.81
CA ARG A 62 13.34 -10.24 -7.05
C ARG A 62 12.50 -10.11 -8.31
N ASP A 63 11.21 -9.87 -8.16
CA ASP A 63 10.30 -9.53 -9.26
C ASP A 63 10.26 -8.00 -9.43
N PHE A 64 11.33 -7.44 -10.00
CA PHE A 64 11.47 -6.00 -10.19
C PHE A 64 10.49 -5.44 -11.24
N ASP A 65 10.17 -6.21 -12.27
CA ASP A 65 9.17 -5.84 -13.26
C ASP A 65 7.79 -5.64 -12.63
N GLY A 66 7.39 -6.58 -11.75
CA GLY A 66 6.16 -6.48 -10.99
C GLY A 66 6.15 -5.28 -10.04
N ALA A 67 7.24 -5.05 -9.30
CA ALA A 67 7.37 -3.90 -8.41
C ALA A 67 7.27 -2.57 -9.18
N ILE A 68 8.02 -2.43 -10.28
CA ILE A 68 8.01 -1.26 -11.16
C ILE A 68 6.61 -1.02 -11.76
N ALA A 69 5.91 -2.09 -12.16
CA ALA A 69 4.55 -1.97 -12.67
C ALA A 69 3.60 -1.36 -11.62
N ILE A 70 3.72 -1.77 -10.36
CA ILE A 70 2.91 -1.20 -9.28
C ILE A 70 3.30 0.26 -9.01
N TYR A 71 4.58 0.57 -8.84
CA TYR A 71 5.02 1.95 -8.59
C TYR A 71 4.61 2.90 -9.71
N SER A 72 4.83 2.51 -10.96
CA SER A 72 4.44 3.32 -12.12
C SER A 72 2.92 3.52 -12.20
N ASN A 73 2.13 2.53 -11.77
CA ASN A 73 0.68 2.65 -11.70
C ASN A 73 0.24 3.62 -10.59
N ILE A 74 0.85 3.57 -9.40
CA ILE A 74 0.58 4.54 -8.34
C ILE A 74 0.91 5.95 -8.83
N TYR A 75 2.12 6.16 -9.37
CA TYR A 75 2.56 7.46 -9.87
C TYR A 75 1.61 8.07 -10.91
N ARG A 76 1.10 7.26 -11.85
CA ARG A 76 0.22 7.75 -12.93
C ARG A 76 -1.20 8.09 -12.47
N ASN A 77 -1.71 7.40 -11.44
CA ASN A 77 -3.14 7.42 -11.12
C ASN A 77 -3.47 8.01 -9.76
N HIS A 78 -2.50 8.12 -8.85
CA HIS A 78 -2.75 8.71 -7.55
C HIS A 78 -2.89 10.23 -7.66
N ALA A 79 -3.78 10.82 -6.85
CA ALA A 79 -4.03 12.27 -6.87
C ALA A 79 -3.11 13.05 -5.92
N ASP A 80 -2.66 12.42 -4.84
CA ASP A 80 -1.77 13.02 -3.84
C ASP A 80 -0.31 12.99 -4.30
N ASP A 81 0.34 14.15 -4.28
CA ASP A 81 1.70 14.34 -4.76
C ASP A 81 2.76 13.70 -3.87
N GLU A 82 2.55 13.61 -2.55
CA GLU A 82 3.44 12.89 -1.63
C GLU A 82 3.49 11.41 -2.01
N VAL A 83 2.32 10.82 -2.28
CA VAL A 83 2.21 9.43 -2.72
C VAL A 83 2.85 9.22 -4.09
N LYS A 84 2.68 10.16 -5.03
CA LYS A 84 3.31 10.07 -6.37
C LYS A 84 4.83 10.16 -6.27
N ALA A 85 5.35 11.08 -5.47
CA ALA A 85 6.77 11.26 -5.23
C ALA A 85 7.38 10.01 -4.57
N ARG A 86 6.70 9.45 -3.56
CA ARG A 86 7.13 8.19 -2.93
C ARG A 86 7.12 7.00 -3.89
N ALA A 87 6.14 6.94 -4.79
CA ALA A 87 6.09 5.90 -5.82
C ALA A 87 7.20 6.04 -6.85
N LEU A 88 7.51 7.26 -7.31
CA LEU A 88 8.66 7.53 -8.17
C LEU A 88 9.98 7.13 -7.52
N LEU A 89 10.13 7.36 -6.21
CA LEU A 89 11.32 6.98 -5.47
C LEU A 89 11.49 5.46 -5.42
N GLY A 90 10.44 4.72 -5.03
CA GLY A 90 10.46 3.25 -5.04
C GLY A 90 10.73 2.70 -6.44
N TRP A 91 10.17 3.32 -7.48
CA TRP A 91 10.49 2.98 -8.87
C TRP A 91 11.99 3.18 -9.17
N ALA A 92 12.57 4.34 -8.82
CA ALA A 92 13.99 4.60 -9.04
C ALA A 92 14.87 3.56 -8.32
N HIS A 93 14.54 3.19 -7.08
CA HIS A 93 15.27 2.17 -6.32
C HIS A 93 15.19 0.78 -6.97
N ALA A 94 14.00 0.37 -7.43
CA ALA A 94 13.83 -0.89 -8.14
C ALA A 94 14.64 -0.94 -9.45
N GLU A 95 14.74 0.17 -10.18
CA GLU A 95 15.54 0.28 -11.40
C GLU A 95 17.05 0.33 -11.15
N HIS A 96 17.49 0.96 -10.06
CA HIS A 96 18.91 1.02 -9.73
C HIS A 96 19.43 -0.26 -9.05
N SER A 97 18.52 -1.07 -8.48
CA SER A 97 18.85 -2.24 -7.68
C SER A 97 19.88 -3.16 -8.38
N PRO A 98 21.00 -3.53 -7.72
CA PRO A 98 22.01 -4.41 -8.30
C PRO A 98 21.49 -5.83 -8.57
N PHE A 99 20.35 -6.18 -7.98
CA PHE A 99 19.68 -7.46 -8.16
C PHE A 99 18.67 -7.45 -9.30
N ASN A 100 18.34 -6.28 -9.85
CA ASN A 100 17.53 -6.15 -11.04
C ASN A 100 18.39 -6.51 -12.26
N PRO A 101 18.06 -7.56 -13.03
CA PRO A 101 18.80 -7.92 -14.23
C PRO A 101 18.72 -6.85 -15.33
N ASP A 102 17.62 -6.09 -15.34
CA ASP A 102 17.33 -5.01 -16.28
C ASP A 102 17.62 -3.63 -15.69
N ARG A 103 18.52 -3.57 -14.68
CA ARG A 103 18.83 -2.32 -13.98
C ARG A 103 19.24 -1.22 -14.95
N ASP A 104 18.75 -0.01 -14.67
CA ASP A 104 19.05 1.18 -15.45
C ASP A 104 19.25 2.36 -14.49
N ALA A 105 20.53 2.63 -14.20
CA ALA A 105 20.91 3.70 -13.29
C ALA A 105 20.62 5.09 -13.87
N ASP A 106 20.66 5.26 -15.19
CA ASP A 106 20.34 6.55 -15.83
C ASP A 106 18.84 6.84 -15.78
N ALA A 107 18.02 5.80 -15.96
CA ALA A 107 16.58 5.88 -15.77
C ALA A 107 16.22 6.17 -14.30
N ALA A 108 16.88 5.51 -13.35
CA ALA A 108 16.71 5.77 -11.92
C ALA A 108 17.04 7.23 -11.58
N LYS A 109 18.21 7.74 -12.00
CA LYS A 109 18.58 9.17 -11.85
C LYS A 109 17.57 10.12 -12.45
N THR A 110 17.04 9.79 -13.63
CA THR A 110 16.04 10.62 -14.30
C THR A 110 14.80 10.75 -13.41
N ARG A 111 14.34 9.65 -12.80
CA ARG A 111 13.23 9.68 -11.85
C ARG A 111 13.56 10.47 -10.58
N LEU A 112 14.75 10.29 -10.02
CA LEU A 112 15.17 11.08 -8.86
C LEU A 112 15.16 12.58 -9.14
N ARG A 113 15.62 13.01 -10.33
CA ARG A 113 15.53 14.42 -10.76
C ARG A 113 14.09 14.89 -10.88
N MET A 114 13.21 14.08 -11.47
CA MET A 114 11.79 14.40 -11.53
C MET A 114 11.19 14.60 -10.14
N ILE A 115 11.60 13.83 -9.13
CA ILE A 115 11.11 14.02 -7.75
C ILE A 115 11.52 15.40 -7.22
N VAL A 116 12.78 15.77 -7.38
CA VAL A 116 13.30 17.07 -6.90
C VAL A 116 12.69 18.25 -7.66
N GLU A 117 12.45 18.09 -8.96
CA GLU A 117 11.92 19.15 -9.84
C GLU A 117 10.40 19.33 -9.72
N ASP A 118 9.65 18.22 -9.75
CA ASP A 118 8.19 18.24 -9.82
C ASP A 118 7.51 18.16 -8.44
N TYR A 119 8.21 17.63 -7.42
CA TYR A 119 7.68 17.40 -6.08
C TYR A 119 8.59 17.94 -4.94
N PRO A 120 9.09 19.19 -5.03
CA PRO A 120 10.15 19.70 -4.16
C PRO A 120 9.80 19.75 -2.66
N ASP A 121 8.51 19.83 -2.32
CA ASP A 121 8.04 19.97 -0.94
C ASP A 121 7.75 18.62 -0.25
N THR A 122 8.05 17.49 -0.91
CA THR A 122 7.79 16.13 -0.40
C THR A 122 8.98 15.56 0.38
N GLU A 123 8.73 14.59 1.27
CA GLU A 123 9.83 13.90 1.97
C GLU A 123 10.73 13.14 0.98
N ALA A 124 10.12 12.58 -0.06
CA ALA A 124 10.83 11.89 -1.14
C ALA A 124 11.81 12.79 -1.91
N ALA A 125 11.56 14.09 -2.02
CA ALA A 125 12.49 15.01 -2.69
C ALA A 125 13.78 15.24 -1.91
N ALA A 126 13.70 15.33 -0.58
CA ALA A 126 14.90 15.43 0.26
C ALA A 126 15.77 14.15 0.16
N GLU A 127 15.12 12.98 0.12
CA GLU A 127 15.80 11.70 -0.08
C GLU A 127 16.43 11.61 -1.47
N ALA A 128 15.67 11.94 -2.53
CA ALA A 128 16.15 11.92 -3.91
C ALA A 128 17.32 12.89 -4.15
N ALA A 129 17.29 14.09 -3.56
CA ALA A 129 18.39 15.04 -3.65
C ALA A 129 19.67 14.49 -3.00
N THR A 130 19.53 13.86 -1.83
CA THR A 130 20.66 13.22 -1.14
C THR A 130 21.28 12.10 -1.98
N GLU A 131 20.44 11.30 -2.63
CA GLU A 131 20.89 10.20 -3.49
C GLU A 131 21.58 10.71 -4.76
N LEU A 132 21.07 11.76 -5.40
CA LEU A 132 21.69 12.38 -6.58
C LEU A 132 23.09 12.97 -6.29
N ASP A 133 23.32 13.44 -5.08
CA ASP A 133 24.62 13.95 -4.63
C ASP A 133 25.61 12.83 -4.27
N SER A 134 25.14 11.58 -4.13
CA SER A 134 25.96 10.44 -3.78
C SER A 134 26.76 9.91 -4.98
N PRO A 135 28.07 9.63 -4.83
CA PRO A 135 28.87 9.08 -5.91
C PRO A 135 28.44 7.63 -6.19
N GLY A 136 27.67 7.44 -7.25
CA GLY A 136 27.28 6.10 -7.73
C GLY A 136 25.78 5.84 -7.83
N ALA A 137 24.93 6.86 -7.59
CA ALA A 137 23.56 6.86 -8.13
C ALA A 137 23.59 6.62 -9.64
#